data_AF-A0A7Y4SMW2-F1
#
_entry.id   AF-A0A7Y4SMW2-F1
#
_cell.length_a   1.000
_cell.length_b   1.000
_cell.length_c   1.000
_cell.angle_alpha   90.00
_cell.angle_beta   90.00
_cell.angle_gamma   90.00
#
_symmetry.space_group_name_H-M   'P 1'
#
loop_
_entity.id
_entity.type
_entity.pdbx_description
1 polymer ?
#
loop_
_entity_poly.entity_id
_entity_poly.type
_entity_poly.pdbx_seq_one_letter_code
_entity_poly.pdbx_strand_id
1 'polypeptide(L)'
;MTGHHKGNIVVLMAGTTKRLSIALDHALLAEARRLTRSRTKRETIAKALEELVKLEHRKALAHAVGTGLFETTEAEFRSRRRRMHAHR
;
A
#
# COMPACT_ATOMS: atom_id res chain seq x y z
N MET A 1 20.35 -5.39 26.39
CA MET A 1 20.58 -6.25 25.23
C MET A 1 19.23 -6.50 24.55
N THR A 2 18.85 -5.70 23.55
CA THR A 2 17.56 -5.83 22.86
C THR A 2 17.68 -6.88 21.75
N GLY A 3 17.32 -8.12 22.07
CA GLY A 3 17.24 -9.20 21.07
C GLY A 3 16.09 -8.94 20.10
N HIS A 4 16.40 -8.41 18.92
CA HIS A 4 15.44 -8.35 17.82
C HIS A 4 15.23 -9.77 17.30
N HIS A 5 14.26 -10.48 17.88
CA HIS A 5 13.83 -11.78 17.38
C HIS A 5 13.20 -11.59 16.00
N LYS A 6 13.96 -11.91 14.95
CA LYS A 6 13.48 -11.88 13.57
C LYS A 6 12.65 -13.13 13.30
N GLY A 7 11.35 -12.93 13.07
CA GLY A 7 10.44 -14.00 12.68
C GLY A 7 10.36 -14.10 11.16
N ASN A 8 10.44 -15.31 10.63
CA ASN A 8 10.24 -15.54 9.21
C ASN A 8 8.73 -15.61 8.91
N ILE A 9 8.26 -14.86 7.91
CA ILE A 9 6.86 -14.89 7.45
C ILE A 9 6.82 -15.32 6.00
N VAL A 10 5.95 -16.27 5.72
CA VAL A 10 5.67 -16.72 4.35
C VAL A 10 4.33 -16.16 3.90
N VAL A 11 4.33 -15.45 2.78
CA VAL A 11 3.12 -14.88 2.16
C VAL A 11 2.99 -15.41 0.73
N LEU A 12 1.76 -15.73 0.32
CA LEU A 12 1.44 -16.03 -1.07
C LEU A 12 1.31 -14.71 -1.84
N MET A 13 2.02 -14.60 -2.97
CA MET A 13 1.89 -13.45 -3.86
C MET A 13 0.62 -13.58 -4.69
N ALA A 14 -0.28 -12.59 -4.60
CA ALA A 14 -1.52 -12.59 -5.37
C ALA A 14 -1.23 -12.71 -6.88
N GLY A 15 -1.98 -13.56 -7.59
CA GLY A 15 -1.78 -13.80 -9.03
C GLY A 15 -0.62 -14.74 -9.38
N THR A 16 0.06 -15.34 -8.39
CA THR A 16 1.10 -16.35 -8.64
C THR A 16 1.03 -17.48 -7.63
N THR A 17 1.59 -18.65 -7.98
CA THR A 17 1.84 -19.76 -7.04
C THR A 17 3.09 -19.57 -6.18
N LYS A 18 3.81 -18.45 -6.33
CA LYS A 18 5.08 -18.20 -5.64
C LYS A 18 4.85 -17.80 -4.19
N ARG A 19 5.59 -18.45 -3.28
CA ARG A 19 5.70 -18.09 -1.86
C ARG A 19 6.88 -17.14 -1.67
N LEU A 20 6.63 -16.04 -0.97
CA LEU A 20 7.66 -15.10 -0.55
C LEU A 20 7.93 -15.29 0.94
N SER A 21 9.19 -15.56 1.30
CA SER A 21 9.64 -15.59 2.68
C SER A 21 10.38 -14.29 3.00
N ILE A 22 9.94 -13.56 4.02
CA ILE A 22 10.60 -12.35 4.48
C ILE A 22 10.89 -12.43 5.98
N ALA A 23 12.08 -11.97 6.37
CA ALA A 23 12.42 -11.76 7.77
C ALA A 23 11.84 -10.42 8.22
N LEU A 24 10.99 -10.45 9.25
CA LEU A 24 10.39 -9.25 9.83
C LEU A 24 10.72 -9.15 11.32
N ASP A 25 10.87 -7.92 11.80
CA ASP A 25 10.97 -7.66 13.24
C ASP A 25 9.65 -8.05 13.91
N HIS A 26 9.74 -8.91 14.93
CA HIS A 26 8.57 -9.44 15.60
C HIS A 26 7.84 -8.39 16.43
N ALA A 27 8.56 -7.47 17.07
CA ALA A 27 7.95 -6.39 17.87
C ALA A 27 7.22 -5.40 16.96
N LEU A 28 7.82 -5.04 15.82
CA LEU A 28 7.17 -4.18 14.82
C LEU A 28 5.88 -4.83 14.29
N LEU A 29 5.93 -6.12 13.96
CA LEU A 29 4.75 -6.86 13.49
C LEU A 29 3.65 -6.95 14.56
N ALA A 30 4.04 -7.17 15.81
CA ALA A 30 3.10 -7.23 16.93
C ALA A 30 2.40 -5.87 17.14
N GLU A 31 3.15 -4.78 17.08
CA GLU A 31 2.61 -3.44 17.21
C GLU A 31 1.70 -3.07 16.04
N ALA A 32 2.14 -3.36 14.80
CA ALA A 32 1.31 -3.17 13.62
C ALA A 32 -0.02 -3.95 13.72
N ARG A 33 0.01 -5.21 14.18
CA ARG A 33 -1.21 -6.02 14.42
C ARG A 33 -2.14 -5.39 15.44
N ARG A 34 -1.59 -4.86 16.53
CA ARG A 34 -2.36 -4.19 17.59
C ARG A 34 -3.07 -2.95 17.06
N LEU A 35 -2.35 -2.12 16.29
CA LEU A 35 -2.88 -0.89 15.70
C LEU A 35 -3.94 -1.15 14.62
N THR A 36 -3.72 -2.13 13.75
CA THR A 36 -4.65 -2.44 12.64
C THR A 36 -5.78 -3.40 13.02
N ARG A 37 -5.77 -3.91 14.26
CA ARG A 37 -6.64 -4.98 14.77
C ARG A 37 -6.69 -6.21 13.85
N SER A 38 -5.58 -6.51 13.19
CA SER A 38 -5.52 -7.58 12.19
C SER A 38 -5.36 -8.95 12.83
N ARG A 39 -6.15 -9.92 12.34
CA ARG A 39 -6.14 -11.28 12.86
C ARG A 39 -4.89 -12.03 12.44
N THR A 40 -4.41 -11.80 11.21
CA THR A 40 -3.28 -12.54 10.63
C THR A 40 -2.10 -11.64 10.25
N LYS A 41 -0.89 -12.23 10.24
CA LYS A 41 0.34 -11.57 9.78
C LYS A 41 0.18 -11.07 8.33
N ARG A 42 -0.42 -11.89 7.46
CA ARG A 42 -0.71 -11.55 6.06
C ARG A 42 -1.62 -10.33 5.93
N GLU A 43 -2.70 -10.29 6.68
CA GLU A 43 -3.65 -9.17 6.66
C GLU A 43 -2.99 -7.86 7.14
N THR A 44 -2.12 -7.96 8.15
CA THR A 44 -1.36 -6.82 8.67
C THR A 44 -0.43 -6.25 7.62
N ILE A 45 0.31 -7.13 6.93
CA ILE A 45 1.22 -6.74 5.84
C ILE A 45 0.43 -6.11 4.69
N ALA A 46 -0.70 -6.70 4.30
CA ALA A 46 -1.56 -6.16 3.24
C ALA A 46 -2.03 -4.74 3.57
N LYS A 47 -2.56 -4.51 4.78
CA LYS A 47 -2.98 -3.18 5.24
C LYS A 47 -1.82 -2.19 5.29
N ALA A 48 -0.65 -2.61 5.79
CA ALA A 48 0.53 -1.74 5.87
C ALA A 48 0.99 -1.28 4.48
N LEU A 49 1.02 -2.20 3.50
CA LEU A 49 1.37 -1.86 2.12
C LEU A 49 0.33 -0.94 1.47
N GLU A 50 -0.97 -1.19 1.70
CA GLU A 50 -2.03 -0.33 1.19
C GLU A 50 -1.94 1.09 1.75
N GLU A 51 -1.73 1.24 3.05
CA GLU A 51 -1.57 2.56 3.68
C GLU A 51 -0.30 3.28 3.26
N LEU A 52 0.80 2.56 3.02
CA LEU A 52 2.03 3.13 2.46
C LEU A 52 1.78 3.67 1.05
N VAL A 53 1.13 2.91 0.17
CA VAL A 53 0.79 3.38 -1.18
C VAL A 53 -0.10 4.61 -1.08
N LYS A 54 -1.16 4.61 -0.28
CA LYS A 54 -2.01 5.79 -0.08
C LYS A 54 -1.22 7.00 0.42
N LEU A 55 -0.27 6.79 1.33
CA LEU A 55 0.58 7.86 1.85
C LEU A 55 1.45 8.47 0.74
N GLU A 56 2.11 7.65 -0.08
CA GLU A 56 2.93 8.14 -1.19
C GLU A 56 2.09 8.86 -2.25
N HIS A 57 0.91 8.36 -2.58
CA HIS A 57 -0.02 9.07 -3.47
C HIS A 57 -0.45 10.43 -2.89
N ARG A 58 -0.76 10.51 -1.59
CA ARG A 58 -1.08 11.78 -0.92
C ARG A 58 0.09 12.76 -0.95
N LYS A 59 1.32 12.28 -0.75
CA LYS A 59 2.53 13.12 -0.88
C LYS A 59 2.70 13.65 -2.29
N ALA A 60 2.57 12.78 -3.31
CA ALA A 60 2.66 13.17 -4.71
C ALA A 60 1.63 14.24 -5.07
N LEU A 61 0.37 14.07 -4.62
CA LEU A 61 -0.67 15.07 -4.80
C LEU A 61 -0.36 16.37 -4.07
N ALA A 62 0.10 16.32 -2.82
CA ALA A 62 0.50 17.52 -2.07
C ALA A 62 1.65 18.27 -2.75
N HIS A 63 2.61 17.56 -3.33
CA HIS A 63 3.68 18.15 -4.13
C HIS A 63 3.17 18.72 -5.46
N ALA A 64 2.16 18.12 -6.08
CA ALA A 64 1.55 18.61 -7.31
C ALA A 64 0.64 19.84 -7.09
N VAL A 65 0.00 19.94 -5.92
CA VAL A 65 -0.81 21.10 -5.50
C VAL A 65 0.12 22.27 -5.19
N GLY A 66 0.49 22.99 -6.26
CA GLY A 66 1.40 24.13 -6.22
C GLY A 66 2.30 24.23 -7.45
N THR A 67 2.53 23.11 -8.15
CA THR A 67 3.38 23.08 -9.36
C THR A 67 2.59 23.16 -10.66
N GLY A 68 1.27 22.97 -10.62
CA GLY A 68 0.42 22.91 -11.82
C GLY A 68 0.66 21.68 -12.70
N LEU A 69 1.54 20.76 -12.26
CA LEU A 69 1.90 19.56 -13.01
C LEU A 69 0.96 18.42 -12.61
N PHE A 70 -0.07 18.19 -13.42
CA PHE A 70 -0.94 17.02 -13.28
C PHE A 70 -0.31 15.87 -14.07
N GLU A 71 0.47 15.02 -13.39
CA GLU A 71 0.97 13.77 -13.98
C GLU A 71 -0.20 12.80 -14.14
N THR A 72 -0.89 12.90 -15.27
CA THR A 72 -1.86 11.90 -15.71
C THR A 72 -1.58 11.59 -17.16
N THR A 73 -1.89 10.38 -17.56
CA THR A 73 -1.75 9.98 -18.96
C THR A 73 -2.92 10.53 -19.78
N GLU A 74 -2.70 10.80 -21.07
CA GLU A 74 -3.78 11.25 -21.95
C GLU A 74 -5.00 10.28 -21.94
N ALA A 75 -4.73 8.98 -21.77
CA ALA A 75 -5.74 7.93 -21.68
C ALA A 75 -6.67 8.09 -20.46
N GLU A 76 -6.13 8.47 -19.30
CA GLU A 76 -6.92 8.76 -18.10
C GLU A 76 -7.78 10.02 -18.28
N PHE A 77 -7.22 11.08 -18.89
CA PHE A 77 -7.99 12.28 -19.22
C PHE A 77 -9.15 11.99 -20.17
N ARG A 78 -8.91 11.18 -21.21
CA ARG A 78 -9.98 10.77 -22.15
C ARG A 78 -11.06 9.95 -21.46
N SER A 79 -10.69 9.01 -20.58
CA SER A 79 -11.64 8.20 -19.82
C SER A 79 -12.49 9.02 -18.86
N ARG A 80 -11.90 10.04 -18.22
CA ARG A 80 -12.59 10.92 -17.27
C ARG A 80 -13.55 11.87 -17.97
N ARG A 81 -13.18 12.41 -19.14
CA ARG A 81 -14.09 13.22 -19.99
C ARG A 81 -15.32 12.44 -20.43
N ARG A 82 -15.15 11.18 -20.88
CA ARG A 82 -16.28 10.34 -21.30
C ARG A 82 -17.29 10.10 -20.16
N ARG A 83 -16.83 9.93 -18.93
CA ARG A 83 -17.72 9.79 -17.76
C ARG A 83 -18.47 11.07 -17.42
N MET A 84 -17.85 12.24 -17.56
CA MET A 84 -18.53 13.52 -17.31
C MET A 84 -19.60 13.85 -18.35
N HIS A 85 -19.43 13.41 -19.60
CA HIS A 85 -20.42 13.59 -20.67
C HIS A 85 -21.52 12.51 -20.69
N ALA A 86 -21.39 11.44 -19.90
CA ALA A 86 -22.42 10.40 -19.77
C ALA A 86 -23.46 10.69 -18.66
N HIS A 87 -23.38 11.86 -18.04
CA HIS A 87 -24.30 12.34 -16.99
C HIS A 87 -24.99 13.67 -17.36
N ARG A 88 -25.16 13.92 -18.67
CA ARG A 88 -26.03 14.98 -19.18
C ARG A 88 -27.21 14.38 -19.93
#